data_AF-A0A9D1WHF6-F1
#
_entry.id   AF-A0A9D1WHF6-F1
#
_cell.length_a   1.000
_cell.length_b   1.000
_cell.length_c   1.000
_cell.angle_alpha   90.00
_cell.angle_beta   90.00
_cell.angle_gamma   90.00
#
_symmetry.space_group_name_H-M   'P 1'
#
loop_
_entity.id
_entity.type
_entity.pdbx_description
1 polymer ?
#
loop_
_entity_poly.entity_id
_entity_poly.type
_entity_poly.pdbx_seq_one_letter_code
_entity_poly.pdbx_strand_id
1 'polypeptide(L)'
;MLIDRGRDVPGVYLLTLSDHPDNILEMIRASFLTQKALHRQCPRVVGMASGRDNALALLVQIVEETFENTGNFRVEEYLRDR
;
A
#
# COMPACT_ATOMS: atom_id res chain seq x y z
N MET A 1 -10.25 -10.12 5.83
CA MET A 1 -11.01 -8.90 6.17
C MET A 1 -11.44 -8.25 4.86
N LEU A 2 -12.72 -8.36 4.48
CA LEU A 2 -13.24 -7.68 3.29
C LEU A 2 -13.42 -6.19 3.62
N ILE A 3 -12.78 -5.31 2.85
CA ILE A 3 -13.05 -3.88 2.90
C ILE A 3 -14.34 -3.67 2.10
N ASP A 4 -15.47 -3.67 2.80
CA ASP A 4 -16.79 -3.44 2.21
C ASP A 4 -17.03 -1.94 1.98
N ARG A 5 -17.73 -1.59 0.90
CA ARG A 5 -17.82 -0.22 0.38
C ARG A 5 -18.48 0.72 1.39
N GLY A 6 -17.71 1.69 1.90
CA GLY A 6 -18.23 2.87 2.59
C GLY A 6 -18.35 2.77 4.12
N ARG A 7 -17.84 1.71 4.75
CA ARG A 7 -17.74 1.65 6.21
C ARG A 7 -16.38 2.21 6.65
N ASP A 8 -16.37 3.11 7.63
CA ASP A 8 -15.10 3.59 8.21
C ASP A 8 -14.35 2.39 8.81
N VAL A 9 -13.08 2.25 8.46
CA VAL A 9 -12.21 1.15 8.91
C VAL A 9 -11.08 1.75 9.75
N PRO A 10 -11.39 2.19 10.99
CA PRO A 10 -10.40 2.84 11.83
C PRO A 10 -9.24 1.90 12.11
N GLY A 11 -8.03 2.43 12.04
CA GLY A 11 -6.81 1.68 12.30
C GLY A 11 -6.33 0.77 11.17
N VAL A 12 -6.98 0.74 10.01
CA VAL A 12 -6.44 0.04 8.83
C VAL A 12 -5.63 0.99 7.95
N TYR A 13 -4.46 0.54 7.55
CA TYR A 13 -3.55 1.22 6.65
C TYR A 13 -3.38 0.41 5.37
N LEU A 14 -3.30 1.11 4.25
CA LEU A 14 -3.08 0.58 2.92
C LEU A 14 -1.69 0.99 2.48
N LEU A 15 -0.98 0.06 1.84
CA LEU A 15 0.24 0.34 1.10
C LEU A 15 -0.15 0.45 -0.37
N THR A 16 0.15 1.57 -0.99
CA THR A 16 -0.10 1.81 -2.41
C THR A 16 1.21 2.00 -3.15
N LEU A 17 1.22 1.71 -4.45
CA LEU A 17 2.23 2.30 -5.32
C LEU A 17 2.15 3.83 -5.21
N SER A 18 3.30 4.51 -5.24
CA SER A 18 3.30 5.96 -5.25
C SER A 18 3.15 6.49 -6.67
N ASP A 19 2.32 7.51 -6.84
CA ASP A 19 2.27 8.32 -8.05
C ASP A 19 3.32 9.44 -8.03
N HIS A 20 4.07 9.60 -6.93
CA HIS A 20 5.14 10.57 -6.79
C HIS A 20 6.47 9.97 -7.28
N PRO A 21 7.20 10.63 -8.19
CA PRO A 21 8.38 10.05 -8.85
C PRO A 21 9.53 9.70 -7.90
N ASP A 22 9.62 10.38 -6.76
CA ASP A 22 10.67 10.15 -5.76
C ASP A 22 10.32 9.06 -4.73
N ASN A 23 9.11 8.50 -4.76
CA ASN A 23 8.63 7.51 -3.81
C ASN A 23 8.33 6.18 -4.51
N ILE A 24 8.53 5.08 -3.78
CA ILE A 24 8.24 3.73 -4.30
C ILE A 24 6.85 3.28 -3.82
N LEU A 25 6.58 3.44 -2.53
CA LEU A 25 5.33 3.08 -1.87
C LEU A 25 4.86 4.22 -0.96
N GLU A 26 3.55 4.32 -0.79
CA GLU A 26 2.91 5.21 0.17
C GLU A 26 2.05 4.43 1.15
N MET A 27 2.04 4.89 2.41
CA MET A 27 1.17 4.35 3.44
C MET A 27 0.04 5.34 3.73
N ILE A 28 -1.18 4.97 3.36
CA ILE A 28 -2.38 5.80 3.56
C ILE A 28 -3.37 5.10 4.50
N ARG A 29 -4.20 5.88 5.20
CA ARG A 29 -5.27 5.30 6.03
C ARG A 29 -6.43 4.86 5.13
N ALA A 30 -6.99 3.67 5.37
CA ALA A 30 -8.15 3.18 4.64
C ALA A 30 -9.36 4.12 4.77
N SER A 31 -9.46 4.86 5.88
CA SER A 31 -10.50 5.86 6.09
C SER A 31 -10.48 7.00 5.06
N PHE A 32 -9.37 7.26 4.37
CA PHE A 32 -9.33 8.22 3.26
C PHE A 32 -10.23 7.79 2.09
N LEU A 33 -10.44 6.49 1.91
CA LEU A 33 -11.29 5.96 0.84
C LEU A 33 -12.78 6.11 1.12
N THR A 34 -13.18 6.60 2.30
CA THR A 34 -14.56 7.05 2.56
C THR A 34 -14.90 8.31 1.75
N GLN A 35 -13.89 9.12 1.39
CA GLN A 35 -14.06 10.28 0.54
C GLN A 35 -14.03 9.86 -0.93
N LYS A 36 -15.15 10.09 -1.65
CA LYS A 36 -15.31 9.67 -3.05
C LYS A 36 -14.18 10.17 -3.99
N ALA A 37 -13.68 11.38 -3.77
CA ALA A 37 -12.60 11.94 -4.58
C ALA A 37 -11.29 11.15 -4.40
N LEU A 38 -10.89 10.92 -3.15
CA LEU A 38 -9.68 10.14 -2.83
C LEU A 38 -9.81 8.67 -3.22
N HIS A 39 -11.00 8.06 -3.05
CA HIS A 39 -11.25 6.70 -3.53
C HIS A 39 -11.03 6.57 -5.05
N ARG A 40 -11.46 7.56 -5.84
CA ARG A 40 -11.28 7.54 -7.31
C ARG A 40 -9.84 7.73 -7.74
N GLN A 41 -9.04 8.39 -6.91
CA GLN A 41 -7.63 8.68 -7.15
C GLN A 41 -6.70 7.72 -6.39
N CYS A 42 -7.24 6.71 -5.71
CA CYS A 42 -6.43 5.81 -4.91
C CYS A 42 -5.52 5.00 -5.85
N PRO A 43 -4.19 5.10 -5.69
CA PRO A 43 -3.28 4.31 -6.51
C PRO A 43 -3.47 2.82 -6.20
N ARG A 44 -2.85 1.96 -7.01
CA ARG A 44 -2.94 0.51 -6.83
C ARG A 44 -2.51 0.12 -5.42
N VAL A 45 -3.44 -0.45 -4.65
CA VAL A 45 -3.16 -1.04 -3.33
C VAL A 45 -2.39 -2.34 -3.53
N VAL A 46 -1.25 -2.45 -2.87
CA VAL A 46 -0.36 -3.63 -2.91
C VAL A 46 -0.23 -4.32 -1.56
N GLY A 47 -0.70 -3.70 -0.48
CA GLY A 47 -0.71 -4.29 0.85
C GLY A 47 -1.73 -3.62 1.76
N MET A 48 -2.11 -4.30 2.83
CA MET A 48 -2.94 -3.74 3.89
C MET A 48 -2.55 -4.33 5.24
N ALA A 49 -2.63 -3.54 6.30
CA ALA A 49 -2.42 -4.01 7.66
C ALA A 49 -3.23 -3.21 8.68
N SER A 50 -3.54 -3.86 9.80
CA SER A 50 -4.13 -3.21 10.96
C SER A 50 -3.04 -2.61 11.83
N GLY A 51 -3.11 -1.31 12.05
CA GLY A 51 -2.12 -0.54 12.81
C GLY A 51 -0.97 -0.05 11.94
N ARG A 52 -0.44 1.14 12.28
CA ARG A 52 0.65 1.77 11.56
C ARG A 52 1.92 0.93 11.58
N ASP A 53 2.25 0.33 12.72
CA ASP A 53 3.50 -0.42 12.90
C ASP A 53 3.51 -1.70 12.05
N ASN A 54 2.38 -2.42 12.00
CA ASN A 54 2.24 -3.59 11.13
C ASN A 54 2.30 -3.19 9.65
N ALA A 55 1.73 -2.05 9.28
CA ALA A 55 1.83 -1.54 7.91
C ALA A 55 3.26 -1.14 7.55
N LEU A 56 4.00 -0.54 8.50
CA LEU A 56 5.42 -0.23 8.32
C LEU A 56 6.26 -1.51 8.19
N ALA A 57 6.02 -2.51 9.03
CA ALA A 57 6.70 -3.80 8.95
C ALA A 57 6.45 -4.47 7.58
N LEU A 58 5.20 -4.45 7.11
CA LEU A 58 4.85 -4.97 5.78
C LEU A 58 5.53 -4.18 4.65
N LEU A 59 5.61 -2.85 4.77
CA LEU A 59 6.30 -2.01 3.78
C LEU A 59 7.78 -2.39 3.70
N VAL A 60 8.46 -2.50 4.84
CA VAL A 60 9.87 -2.92 4.92
C VAL A 60 10.04 -4.29 4.26
N GLN A 61 9.19 -5.26 4.62
CA GLN A 61 9.24 -6.60 4.04
C GLN A 61 9.10 -6.58 2.51
N ILE A 62 8.15 -5.82 1.95
CA ILE A 62 7.97 -5.73 0.49
C ILE A 62 9.23 -5.18 -0.19
N VAL A 63 9.83 -4.13 0.39
CA VAL A 63 11.03 -3.49 -0.16
C VAL A 63 12.25 -4.42 -0.07
N GLU A 64 12.45 -5.06 1.08
CA GLU A 64 13.53 -6.03 1.31
C GLU A 64 13.40 -7.22 0.37
N GLU A 65 12.22 -7.85 0.28
CA GLU A 65 11.99 -8.96 -0.64
C GLU A 65 12.24 -8.57 -2.10
N THR A 66 11.81 -7.37 -2.51
CA THR A 66 12.07 -6.87 -3.87
C THR A 66 13.56 -6.79 -4.14
N PHE A 67 14.31 -6.20 -3.20
CA PHE A 67 15.74 -6.03 -3.34
C PHE A 67 16.49 -7.38 -3.33
N GLU A 68 16.13 -8.29 -2.43
CA GLU A 68 16.74 -9.62 -2.34
C GLU A 68 16.54 -10.44 -3.63
N ASN A 69 15.38 -10.32 -4.28
CA ASN A 69 15.05 -11.11 -5.46
C ASN A 69 15.51 -10.47 -6.77
N THR A 70 15.60 -9.13 -6.84
CA THR A 70 15.82 -8.41 -8.11
C THR A 70 17.11 -7.58 -8.14
N GLY A 71 17.76 -7.37 -6.98
CA GLY A 71 18.91 -6.47 -6.83
C GLY A 71 18.58 -4.99 -7.00
N ASN A 72 17.30 -4.62 -7.05
CA ASN A 72 16.84 -3.25 -7.23
C ASN A 72 15.53 -2.99 -6.46
N PHE A 73 14.96 -1.78 -6.57
CA PHE A 73 13.76 -1.36 -5.84
C PHE A 73 12.52 -1.20 -6.74
N ARG A 74 12.45 -1.88 -7.88
CA ARG A 74 11.31 -1.84 -8.80
C ARG A 74 10.16 -2.70 -8.29
N VAL A 75 9.55 -2.25 -7.19
CA VAL A 75 8.49 -2.97 -6.47
C VAL A 75 7.29 -3.27 -7.37
N GLU A 76 6.88 -2.35 -8.24
CA GLU A 76 5.75 -2.61 -9.14
C GLU A 76 6.02 -3.78 -10.09
N GLU A 77 7.21 -3.83 -10.69
CA GLU A 77 7.63 -4.91 -11.59
C GLU A 77 7.68 -6.24 -10.83
N TYR A 78 8.33 -6.26 -9.66
CA TYR A 78 8.42 -7.45 -8.81
C TYR A 78 7.07 -8.01 -8.38
N LEU A 79 6.11 -7.14 -8.02
CA LEU A 79 4.77 -7.54 -7.61
C LEU A 79 3.83 -7.90 -8.77
N ARG A 80 4.22 -7.65 -10.02
CA ARG A 80 3.44 -8.05 -11.20
C ARG A 80 3.66 -9.52 -11.57
N ASP A 81 4.84 -10.03 -11.25
CA ASP A 81 5.29 -11.38 -11.62
C ASP A 81 4.96 -12.45 -10.56
N ARG A 82 4.15 -12.10 -9.54
CA ARG A 82 3.67 -12.99 -8.46
C ARG A 82 2.15 -13.10 -8.48
#